data_AF-A0A821CSM3-F1
#
_entry.id   AF-A0A821CSM3-F1
#
_cell.length_a   1.000
_cell.length_b   1.000
_cell.length_c   1.000
_cell.angle_alpha   90.00
_cell.angle_beta   90.00
_cell.angle_gamma   90.00
#
_symmetry.space_group_name_H-M   'P 1'
#
loop_
_entity.id
_entity.type
_entity.pdbx_description
1 polymer ?
#
loop_
_entity_poly.entity_id
_entity_poly.type
_entity_poly.pdbx_seq_one_letter_code
_entity_poly.pdbx_strand_id
1 'polypeptide(L)'
;MTNRLIYRWSKRILSIFMIQIKSFFSILSTSIPTPLSWLILLVLNISFRLFPYVIIRSCDIVTNRTFILISLIFICLYKVYKWLNPDPKYELDFTGDIYLDDVSQLNKTRISSIFYPRTVNDIQYLIGKARSENKTISVRGQAHTMGGQTLPCRKRSSTNYVCDLKYMNQVEYDQTSQEVLVQAGTTWTNVIYKLNFYGRSPVVMQSYCTFSVAGTLSVNAHGITSDDAIYNSVISIEYIDINGKEQECSREKNQELFSLIIGGYGLFVIITRVRLMTVPNIKTTLEYIRLQ
;
A
#
# COMPACT_ATOMS: atom_id res chain seq x y z
N MET A 1 26.60 -41.37 25.08
CA MET A 1 25.97 -40.03 25.01
C MET A 1 26.00 -39.38 23.61
N THR A 2 26.68 -39.96 22.62
CA THR A 2 26.97 -39.32 21.31
C THR A 2 25.83 -39.40 20.28
N ASN A 3 25.09 -40.52 20.18
CA ASN A 3 24.06 -40.68 19.13
C ASN A 3 22.78 -39.81 19.32
N ARG A 4 22.38 -39.52 20.57
CA ARG A 4 21.19 -38.67 20.83
C ARG A 4 21.42 -37.20 20.50
N LEU A 5 22.65 -36.71 20.66
CA LEU A 5 23.02 -35.35 20.29
C LEU A 5 23.05 -35.21 18.77
N ILE A 6 23.73 -36.12 18.06
CA ILE A 6 23.81 -36.12 16.59
C ILE A 6 22.41 -36.17 15.97
N TYR A 7 21.50 -37.00 16.51
CA TYR A 7 20.12 -37.08 16.03
C TYR A 7 19.29 -35.81 16.30
N ARG A 8 19.53 -35.10 17.42
CA ARG A 8 18.87 -33.81 17.69
C ARG A 8 19.40 -32.70 16.78
N TRP A 9 20.70 -32.72 16.48
CA TRP A 9 21.32 -31.77 15.56
C TRP A 9 20.87 -32.00 14.11
N SER A 10 20.77 -33.25 13.66
CA SER A 10 20.26 -33.55 12.31
C SER A 10 18.83 -33.08 12.11
N LYS A 11 17.93 -33.28 13.10
CA LYS A 11 16.55 -32.74 13.07
C LYS A 11 16.51 -31.22 13.03
N ARG A 12 17.37 -30.54 13.78
CA ARG A 12 17.44 -29.07 13.78
C ARG A 12 17.95 -28.53 12.45
N ILE A 13 19.00 -29.12 11.88
CA ILE A 13 19.52 -28.74 10.57
C ILE A 13 18.45 -28.97 9.49
N LEU A 14 17.74 -30.10 9.52
CA LEU A 14 16.64 -30.37 8.60
C LEU A 14 15.52 -29.33 8.70
N SER A 15 15.21 -28.86 9.92
CA SER A 15 14.18 -27.83 10.14
C SER A 15 14.58 -26.47 9.57
N ILE A 16 15.84 -26.06 9.75
CA ILE A 16 16.38 -24.81 9.20
C ILE A 16 16.41 -24.89 7.67
N PHE A 17 16.78 -26.04 7.11
CA PHE A 17 16.78 -26.28 5.67
C PHE A 17 15.36 -26.21 5.07
N MET A 18 14.36 -26.77 5.75
CA MET A 18 12.96 -26.68 5.32
C MET A 18 12.43 -25.25 5.37
N ILE A 19 12.87 -24.44 6.33
CA ILE A 19 12.54 -23.00 6.40
C ILE A 19 13.17 -22.24 5.23
N GLN A 20 14.45 -22.52 4.92
CA GLN A 20 15.15 -21.89 3.80
C GLN A 20 14.53 -22.24 2.44
N ILE A 21 14.13 -23.50 2.23
CA ILE A 21 13.41 -23.92 1.01
C ILE A 21 12.07 -23.20 0.90
N LYS A 22 11.31 -23.10 1.98
CA LYS A 22 10.02 -22.38 1.97
C LYS A 22 10.22 -20.89 1.66
N SER A 23 11.23 -20.24 2.25
CA SER A 23 11.57 -18.86 1.93
C SER A 23 12.03 -18.68 0.48
N PHE A 24 12.78 -19.63 -0.08
CA PHE A 24 13.20 -19.61 -1.48
C PHE A 24 12.01 -19.69 -2.45
N PHE A 25 11.09 -20.62 -2.23
CA PHE A 25 9.87 -20.72 -3.05
C PHE A 25 8.96 -19.50 -2.91
N SER A 26 8.90 -18.88 -1.74
CA SER A 26 8.18 -17.62 -1.51
C SER A 26 8.77 -16.42 -2.26
N ILE A 27 10.09 -16.42 -2.50
CA ILE A 27 10.77 -15.35 -3.26
C ILE A 27 10.61 -15.60 -4.77
N LEU A 28 10.62 -16.86 -5.22
CA LEU A 28 10.39 -17.21 -6.63
C LEU A 28 8.95 -16.96 -7.09
N SER A 29 7.98 -16.96 -6.18
CA SER A 29 6.58 -16.66 -6.51
C SER A 29 6.27 -15.17 -6.68
N THR A 30 7.25 -14.27 -6.50
CA THR A 30 7.06 -12.82 -6.76
C THR A 30 7.39 -12.46 -8.21
N SER A 31 6.50 -11.71 -8.87
CA SER A 31 6.39 -11.63 -10.33
C SER A 31 7.53 -10.91 -11.06
N ILE A 32 8.41 -10.18 -10.38
CA ILE A 32 9.56 -9.48 -11.00
C ILE A 32 10.76 -9.46 -10.02
N PRO A 33 11.91 -10.07 -10.36
CA PRO A 33 13.07 -10.04 -9.48
C PRO A 33 13.74 -8.66 -9.51
N THR A 34 13.75 -7.98 -8.36
CA THR A 34 14.54 -6.75 -8.13
C THR A 34 16.04 -7.06 -8.13
N PRO A 35 16.94 -6.08 -8.27
CA PRO A 35 18.39 -6.29 -8.15
C PRO A 35 18.79 -6.96 -6.81
N LEU A 36 18.01 -6.69 -5.75
CA LEU A 36 18.18 -7.33 -4.45
C LEU A 36 17.75 -8.81 -4.46
N SER A 37 16.71 -9.14 -5.22
CA SER A 37 16.28 -10.53 -5.45
C SER A 37 17.38 -11.34 -6.14
N TRP A 38 18.07 -10.75 -7.12
CA TRP A 38 19.23 -11.38 -7.78
C TRP A 38 20.42 -11.56 -6.83
N LEU A 39 20.69 -10.58 -5.98
CA LEU A 39 21.74 -10.69 -4.95
C LEU A 39 21.42 -11.83 -3.95
N ILE A 40 20.17 -11.94 -3.52
CA ILE A 40 19.70 -13.00 -2.62
C ILE A 40 19.79 -14.38 -3.30
N LEU A 41 19.39 -14.48 -4.57
CA LEU A 41 19.52 -15.72 -5.36
C LEU A 41 20.98 -16.13 -5.57
N LEU A 42 21.87 -15.17 -5.84
CA LEU A 42 23.30 -15.41 -5.96
C LEU A 42 23.88 -15.95 -4.64
N VAL A 43 23.53 -15.31 -3.51
CA VAL A 43 23.98 -15.72 -2.17
C VAL A 43 23.42 -17.11 -1.81
N LEU A 44 22.15 -17.40 -2.11
CA LEU A 44 21.55 -18.71 -1.87
C LEU A 44 22.18 -19.81 -2.75
N ASN A 45 22.49 -19.52 -4.00
CA ASN A 45 23.15 -20.47 -4.91
C ASN A 45 24.58 -20.77 -4.46
N ILE A 46 25.34 -19.76 -4.03
CA ILE A 46 26.66 -19.93 -3.42
C ILE A 46 26.54 -20.79 -2.14
N SER A 47 25.53 -20.53 -1.31
CA SER A 47 25.26 -21.29 -0.08
C SER A 47 24.96 -22.76 -0.38
N PHE A 48 24.16 -23.05 -1.40
CA PHE A 48 23.83 -24.42 -1.84
C PHE A 48 25.03 -25.14 -2.46
N ARG A 49 25.88 -24.47 -3.24
CA ARG A 49 27.09 -25.07 -3.82
C ARG A 49 28.18 -25.35 -2.79
N LEU A 50 28.25 -24.54 -1.72
CA LEU A 50 29.18 -24.76 -0.61
C LEU A 50 28.67 -25.79 0.40
N PHE A 51 27.37 -26.10 0.39
CA PHE A 51 26.73 -27.01 1.34
C PHE A 51 27.32 -28.45 1.36
N PRO A 52 27.64 -29.10 0.22
CA PRO A 52 28.28 -30.41 0.22
C PRO A 52 29.70 -30.38 0.83
N TYR A 53 30.44 -29.28 0.63
CA TYR A 53 31.77 -29.08 1.22
C TYR A 53 31.71 -28.85 2.74
N VAL A 54 30.65 -28.21 3.22
CA VAL A 54 30.42 -27.92 4.65
C VAL A 54 30.03 -29.20 5.42
N ILE A 55 29.26 -30.12 4.81
CA ILE A 55 28.91 -31.40 5.44
C ILE A 55 30.12 -32.34 5.54
N ILE A 56 31.04 -32.34 4.57
CA ILE A 56 32.25 -33.18 4.62
C ILE A 56 33.26 -32.67 5.68
N ARG A 57 33.18 -31.39 6.09
CA ARG A 57 34.00 -30.78 7.17
C ARG A 57 33.21 -30.47 8.45
N SER A 58 32.12 -31.20 8.72
CA SER A 58 31.20 -30.88 9.82
C SER A 58 31.69 -31.18 11.25
N CYS A 59 33.00 -31.34 11.47
CA CYS A 59 33.58 -31.34 12.82
C CYS A 59 34.08 -29.95 13.29
N ASP A 60 34.27 -28.98 12.39
CA ASP A 60 34.84 -27.65 12.76
C ASP A 60 33.84 -26.48 12.70
N ILE A 61 32.57 -26.75 12.37
CA ILE A 61 31.55 -25.69 12.18
C ILE A 61 31.22 -24.97 13.50
N VAL A 62 31.45 -25.60 14.65
CA VAL A 62 31.18 -25.00 15.97
C VAL A 62 32.28 -24.01 16.39
N THR A 63 33.44 -23.99 15.73
CA THR A 63 34.60 -23.12 16.04
C THR A 63 34.83 -22.00 15.03
N ASN A 64 34.10 -21.97 13.91
CA ASN A 64 34.39 -21.04 12.82
C ASN A 64 33.82 -19.64 13.07
N ARG A 65 34.64 -18.78 13.68
CA ARG A 65 34.33 -17.38 14.06
C ARG A 65 33.67 -16.57 12.94
N THR A 66 34.01 -16.82 11.67
CA THR A 66 33.42 -16.14 10.52
C THR A 66 31.94 -16.44 10.33
N PHE A 67 31.49 -17.69 10.52
CA PHE A 67 30.08 -18.04 10.39
C PHE A 67 29.22 -17.40 11.49
N ILE A 68 29.75 -17.36 12.72
CA ILE A 68 29.12 -16.67 13.85
C ILE A 68 29.02 -15.17 13.57
N LEU A 69 30.09 -14.55 13.06
CA LEU A 69 30.12 -13.12 12.74
C LEU A 69 29.11 -12.75 11.64
N ILE A 70 29.04 -13.55 10.57
CA ILE A 70 28.07 -13.34 9.48
C ILE A 70 26.63 -13.46 9.98
N SER A 71 26.35 -14.46 10.83
CA SER A 71 25.03 -14.64 11.42
C SER A 71 24.64 -13.46 12.32
N LEU A 72 25.57 -12.94 13.12
CA LEU A 72 25.37 -11.75 13.95
C LEU A 72 25.12 -10.49 13.11
N ILE A 73 25.86 -10.31 12.02
CA ILE A 73 25.64 -9.20 11.08
C ILE A 73 24.24 -9.30 10.47
N PHE A 74 23.81 -10.50 10.04
CA PHE A 74 22.48 -10.69 9.46
C PHE A 74 21.37 -10.39 10.48
N ILE A 75 21.50 -10.85 11.72
CA ILE A 75 20.55 -10.54 12.80
C ILE A 75 20.55 -9.03 13.08
N CYS A 76 21.71 -8.38 13.07
CA CYS A 76 21.82 -6.94 13.30
C CYS A 76 21.15 -6.15 12.17
N LEU A 77 21.44 -6.48 10.91
CA LEU A 77 20.80 -5.87 9.74
C LEU A 77 19.28 -6.12 9.73
N TYR A 78 18.83 -7.32 10.10
CA TYR A 78 17.40 -7.60 10.24
C TYR A 78 16.75 -6.77 11.36
N LYS A 79 17.43 -6.59 12.50
CA LYS A 79 16.96 -5.73 13.60
C LYS A 79 16.93 -4.26 13.18
N VAL A 80 17.94 -3.77 12.47
CA VAL A 80 17.98 -2.41 11.93
C VAL A 80 16.87 -2.22 10.88
N TYR A 81 16.66 -3.21 10.00
CA TYR A 81 15.56 -3.20 9.04
C TYR A 81 14.20 -3.15 9.72
N LYS A 82 13.96 -3.98 10.74
CA LYS A 82 12.74 -3.95 11.58
C LYS A 82 12.62 -2.67 12.40
N TRP A 83 13.72 -2.04 12.79
CA TRP A 83 13.70 -0.77 13.52
C TRP A 83 13.37 0.41 12.60
N LEU A 84 13.89 0.40 11.37
CA LEU A 84 13.54 1.36 10.31
C LEU A 84 12.13 1.13 9.76
N ASN A 85 11.66 -0.12 9.78
CA ASN A 85 10.33 -0.53 9.33
C ASN A 85 9.62 -1.32 10.45
N PRO A 86 9.22 -0.66 11.54
CA PRO A 86 8.50 -1.34 12.62
C PRO A 86 7.23 -1.96 12.06
N ASP A 87 6.92 -3.19 12.50
CA ASP A 87 5.62 -3.79 12.21
C ASP A 87 4.53 -2.79 12.64
N PRO A 88 3.52 -2.53 11.80
CA PRO A 88 2.44 -1.61 12.16
C PRO A 88 1.82 -2.09 13.48
N LYS A 89 2.02 -1.31 14.55
CA LYS A 89 1.35 -1.57 15.82
C LYS A 89 -0.10 -1.18 15.65
N TYR A 90 -0.97 -2.18 15.50
CA TYR A 90 -2.42 -2.00 15.35
C TYR A 90 -3.14 -1.65 16.67
N GLU A 91 -2.43 -1.73 17.79
CA GLU A 91 -2.93 -1.41 19.12
C GLU A 91 -2.07 -0.30 19.70
N LEU A 92 -2.52 0.93 19.48
CA LEU A 92 -2.17 2.06 20.32
C LEU A 92 -3.42 2.33 21.16
N ASP A 93 -3.43 1.81 22.39
CA ASP A 93 -4.39 2.24 23.39
C ASP A 93 -4.07 3.68 23.77
N PHE A 94 -4.63 4.62 23.02
CA PHE A 94 -4.70 6.00 23.47
C PHE A 94 -5.72 6.02 24.62
N THR A 95 -5.24 6.19 25.86
CA THR A 95 -6.06 6.23 27.07
C THR A 95 -6.84 7.56 27.22
N GLY A 96 -7.36 8.10 26.12
CA GLY A 96 -8.07 9.38 26.08
C GLY A 96 -8.95 9.54 24.85
N ASP A 97 -9.83 10.54 24.89
CA ASP A 97 -10.74 10.82 23.78
C ASP A 97 -9.98 11.30 22.54
N ILE A 98 -10.13 10.57 21.44
CA ILE A 98 -9.57 10.96 20.14
C ILE A 98 -10.60 11.79 19.39
N TYR A 99 -10.19 12.97 18.93
CA TYR A 99 -11.00 13.82 18.06
C TYR A 99 -10.32 13.99 16.71
N LEU A 100 -11.12 13.96 15.64
CA LEU A 100 -10.70 14.32 14.30
C LEU A 100 -11.57 15.45 13.76
N ASP A 101 -11.00 16.17 12.82
CA ASP A 101 -11.72 17.18 12.04
C ASP A 101 -11.33 17.06 10.57
N ASP A 102 -12.01 17.84 9.74
CA ASP A 102 -11.71 18.07 8.34
C ASP A 102 -11.09 19.46 8.13
N VAL A 103 -10.77 19.82 6.89
CA VAL A 103 -10.05 21.08 6.60
C VAL A 103 -10.82 22.34 7.02
N SER A 104 -12.15 22.25 7.15
CA SER A 104 -12.97 23.40 7.59
C SER A 104 -12.80 23.70 9.09
N GLN A 105 -12.40 22.71 9.89
CA GLN A 105 -12.36 22.78 11.35
C GLN A 105 -13.73 23.07 12.01
N LEU A 106 -14.83 22.83 11.29
CA LEU A 106 -16.20 23.03 11.77
C LEU A 106 -16.86 21.69 12.17
N ASN A 107 -16.17 20.57 11.99
CA ASN A 107 -16.75 19.24 12.11
C ASN A 107 -16.06 18.33 13.14
N LYS A 108 -15.39 18.92 14.15
CA LYS A 108 -14.73 18.17 15.23
C LYS A 108 -15.61 17.04 15.76
N THR A 109 -15.13 15.81 15.59
CA THR A 109 -15.88 14.57 15.84
C THR A 109 -15.02 13.62 16.66
N ARG A 110 -15.58 13.11 17.76
CA ARG A 110 -14.94 12.06 18.58
C ARG A 110 -14.93 10.75 17.81
N ILE A 111 -13.86 9.98 17.88
CA ILE A 111 -13.76 8.68 17.18
C ILE A 111 -13.27 7.60 18.15
N SER A 112 -13.50 6.32 17.81
CA SER A 112 -12.96 5.21 18.60
C SER A 112 -11.48 5.01 18.34
N SER A 113 -11.07 4.95 17.07
CA SER A 113 -9.68 4.76 16.67
C SER A 113 -9.46 5.20 15.23
N ILE A 114 -8.23 5.61 14.91
CA ILE A 114 -7.79 5.90 13.55
C ILE A 114 -6.72 4.88 13.15
N PHE A 115 -6.88 4.32 11.96
CA PHE A 115 -5.98 3.37 11.34
C PHE A 115 -5.30 4.04 10.16
N TYR A 116 -4.02 3.73 9.96
CA TYR A 116 -3.23 4.23 8.84
C TYR A 116 -2.69 3.08 7.99
N PRO A 117 -3.52 2.45 7.14
CA PRO A 117 -3.09 1.37 6.28
C PRO A 117 -1.93 1.76 5.36
N ARG A 118 -1.07 0.79 5.09
CA ARG A 118 -0.01 0.83 4.06
C ARG A 118 -0.17 -0.31 3.05
N THR A 119 -0.82 -1.38 3.47
CA THR A 119 -1.07 -2.57 2.64
C THR A 119 -2.54 -2.95 2.61
N VAL A 120 -2.91 -3.76 1.63
CA VAL A 120 -4.25 -4.38 1.54
C VAL A 120 -4.56 -5.19 2.80
N ASN A 121 -3.59 -5.93 3.33
CA ASN A 121 -3.77 -6.74 4.54
C ASN A 121 -4.17 -5.89 5.76
N ASP A 122 -3.66 -4.66 5.85
CA ASP A 122 -4.00 -3.75 6.95
C ASP A 122 -5.49 -3.34 6.86
N ILE A 123 -6.01 -3.15 5.65
CA ILE A 123 -7.43 -2.86 5.41
C ILE A 123 -8.29 -4.08 5.73
N GLN A 124 -7.86 -5.28 5.31
CA GLN A 124 -8.57 -6.52 5.63
C GLN A 124 -8.64 -6.77 7.14
N TYR A 125 -7.53 -6.53 7.85
CA TYR A 125 -7.49 -6.56 9.31
C TYR A 125 -8.48 -5.56 9.92
N LEU A 126 -8.50 -4.31 9.43
CA LEU A 126 -9.42 -3.28 9.88
C LEU A 126 -10.89 -3.71 9.71
N ILE A 127 -11.26 -4.26 8.55
CA ILE A 127 -12.62 -4.74 8.29
C ILE A 127 -12.98 -5.89 9.23
N GLY A 128 -12.08 -6.84 9.43
CA GLY A 128 -12.27 -7.94 10.37
C GLY A 128 -12.49 -7.44 11.81
N LYS A 129 -11.65 -6.50 12.27
CA LYS A 129 -11.73 -5.90 13.60
C LYS A 129 -13.01 -5.08 13.79
N ALA A 130 -13.38 -4.27 12.80
CA ALA A 130 -14.61 -3.50 12.82
C ALA A 130 -15.84 -4.42 12.95
N ARG A 131 -15.85 -5.54 12.20
CA ARG A 131 -16.92 -6.53 12.27
C ARG A 131 -16.98 -7.22 13.65
N SER A 132 -15.86 -7.66 14.19
CA SER A 132 -15.84 -8.35 15.50
C SER A 132 -16.29 -7.44 16.65
N GLU A 133 -16.07 -6.13 16.52
CA GLU A 133 -16.43 -5.16 17.55
C GLU A 133 -17.73 -4.40 17.25
N ASN A 134 -18.46 -4.77 16.18
CA ASN A 134 -19.68 -4.10 15.73
C ASN A 134 -19.50 -2.58 15.53
N LYS A 135 -18.39 -2.18 14.91
CA LYS A 135 -18.02 -0.79 14.60
C LYS A 135 -18.16 -0.51 13.11
N THR A 136 -18.42 0.74 12.75
CA THR A 136 -18.41 1.17 11.33
C THR A 136 -17.08 1.83 10.97
N ILE A 137 -16.78 1.89 9.68
CA ILE A 137 -15.54 2.46 9.14
C ILE A 137 -15.91 3.71 8.32
N SER A 138 -15.23 4.83 8.59
CA SER A 138 -15.22 6.01 7.72
C SER A 138 -13.86 6.10 7.03
N VAL A 139 -13.86 6.37 5.73
CA VAL A 139 -12.62 6.43 4.94
C VAL A 139 -12.22 7.88 4.73
N ARG A 140 -10.93 8.17 4.89
CA ARG A 140 -10.35 9.49 4.59
C ARG A 140 -9.06 9.34 3.80
N GLY A 141 -8.86 10.25 2.85
CA GLY A 141 -7.54 10.50 2.25
C GLY A 141 -6.91 11.68 2.97
N GLN A 142 -6.80 12.81 2.26
CA GLN A 142 -6.16 14.03 2.77
C GLN A 142 -7.08 14.92 3.63
N ALA A 143 -8.29 14.45 3.97
CA ALA A 143 -9.28 15.15 4.82
C ALA A 143 -9.63 16.59 4.41
N HIS A 144 -9.60 16.85 3.11
CA HIS A 144 -9.94 18.14 2.50
C HIS A 144 -11.45 18.42 2.39
N THR A 145 -12.29 17.56 2.96
CA THR A 145 -13.73 17.77 3.00
C THR A 145 -14.10 18.93 3.92
N MET A 146 -15.27 19.55 3.71
CA MET A 146 -15.71 20.71 4.51
C MET A 146 -17.06 20.50 5.21
N GLY A 147 -17.65 19.30 5.10
CA GLY A 147 -18.96 18.97 5.66
C GLY A 147 -18.97 17.67 6.48
N GLY A 148 -17.80 17.20 6.93
CA GLY A 148 -17.67 15.97 7.70
C GLY A 148 -17.88 14.68 6.91
N GLN A 149 -17.80 14.71 5.57
CA GLN A 149 -18.05 13.52 4.73
C GLN A 149 -17.08 12.37 5.01
N THR A 150 -15.84 12.68 5.40
CA THR A 150 -14.84 11.66 5.80
C THR A 150 -14.84 11.36 7.31
N LEU A 151 -15.74 12.00 8.06
CA LEU A 151 -15.87 11.81 9.50
C LEU A 151 -17.04 10.89 9.79
N PRO A 152 -16.97 10.11 10.87
CA PRO A 152 -18.09 9.26 11.21
C PRO A 152 -19.31 10.06 11.63
N CYS A 153 -20.50 9.51 11.39
CA CYS A 153 -21.75 10.14 11.79
C CYS A 153 -21.72 10.51 13.29
N ARG A 154 -22.03 11.77 13.64
CA ARG A 154 -22.02 12.28 15.02
C ARG A 154 -22.78 11.37 15.99
N LYS A 155 -23.93 10.81 15.58
CA LYS A 155 -24.75 9.89 16.39
C LYS A 155 -24.07 8.56 16.74
N ARG A 156 -23.08 8.14 15.95
CA ARG A 156 -22.32 6.87 16.12
C ARG A 156 -20.83 7.10 16.34
N SER A 157 -20.43 8.36 16.54
CA SER A 157 -19.04 8.82 16.47
C SER A 157 -18.11 8.08 17.46
N SER A 158 -18.59 7.80 18.68
CA SER A 158 -17.85 7.04 19.70
C SER A 158 -17.59 5.56 19.36
N THR A 159 -18.29 4.97 18.38
CA THR A 159 -18.14 3.56 17.99
C THR A 159 -17.54 3.39 16.60
N ASN A 160 -16.98 4.44 16.01
CA ASN A 160 -16.53 4.40 14.62
C ASN A 160 -15.01 4.44 14.49
N TYR A 161 -14.53 3.63 13.56
CA TYR A 161 -13.15 3.62 13.11
C TYR A 161 -12.96 4.52 11.91
N VAL A 162 -11.79 5.12 11.82
CA VAL A 162 -11.39 5.94 10.67
C VAL A 162 -10.22 5.27 9.97
N CYS A 163 -10.40 5.01 8.68
CA CYS A 163 -9.40 4.47 7.78
C CYS A 163 -8.74 5.64 7.03
N ASP A 164 -7.56 6.06 7.45
CA ASP A 164 -6.80 7.13 6.80
C ASP A 164 -5.76 6.53 5.84
N LEU A 165 -6.05 6.65 4.55
CA LEU A 165 -5.30 6.02 3.48
C LEU A 165 -4.03 6.77 3.09
N LYS A 166 -3.67 7.90 3.72
CA LYS A 166 -2.58 8.79 3.29
C LYS A 166 -1.20 8.13 3.11
N TYR A 167 -0.97 6.95 3.71
CA TYR A 167 0.28 6.20 3.57
C TYR A 167 0.21 5.06 2.54
N MET A 168 -0.94 4.80 1.94
CA MET A 168 -1.05 4.06 0.68
C MET A 168 -0.83 5.04 -0.47
N ASN A 169 0.44 5.37 -0.74
CA ASN A 169 0.84 6.49 -1.58
C ASN A 169 1.82 6.13 -2.72
N GLN A 170 1.90 4.85 -3.11
CA GLN A 170 2.74 4.40 -4.23
C GLN A 170 2.20 4.85 -5.59
N VAL A 171 3.13 5.08 -6.52
CA VAL A 171 2.87 5.53 -7.90
C VAL A 171 3.76 4.76 -8.87
N GLU A 172 3.14 4.02 -9.77
CA GLU A 172 3.80 3.20 -10.79
C GLU A 172 3.33 3.66 -12.17
N TYR A 173 4.27 3.95 -13.06
CA TYR A 173 3.95 4.37 -14.43
C TYR A 173 4.45 3.32 -15.41
N ASP A 174 3.59 2.92 -16.34
CA ASP A 174 3.91 2.00 -17.43
C ASP A 174 4.08 2.80 -18.73
N GLN A 175 5.29 2.80 -19.27
CA GLN A 175 5.61 3.48 -20.53
C GLN A 175 4.94 2.84 -21.75
N THR A 176 4.64 1.54 -21.68
CA THR A 176 4.09 0.77 -22.79
C THR A 176 2.62 1.11 -22.99
N SER A 177 1.83 1.02 -21.92
CA SER A 177 0.41 1.36 -21.93
C SER A 177 0.15 2.86 -21.78
N GLN A 178 1.15 3.63 -21.33
CA GLN A 178 1.03 5.05 -20.97
C GLN A 178 0.04 5.32 -19.83
N GLU A 179 -0.04 4.36 -18.90
CA GLU A 179 -0.94 4.40 -17.76
C GLU A 179 -0.17 4.61 -16.46
N VAL A 180 -0.86 5.15 -15.46
CA VAL A 180 -0.35 5.24 -14.10
C VAL A 180 -1.24 4.46 -13.15
N LEU A 181 -0.65 3.53 -12.41
CA LEU A 181 -1.27 2.84 -11.29
C LEU A 181 -0.90 3.57 -10.01
N VAL A 182 -1.91 4.02 -9.27
CA VAL A 182 -1.71 4.82 -8.05
C VAL A 182 -2.46 4.23 -6.89
N GLN A 183 -1.84 4.20 -5.71
CA GLN A 183 -2.56 3.86 -4.49
C GLN A 183 -3.54 4.98 -4.09
N ALA A 184 -4.59 4.59 -3.36
CA ALA A 184 -5.75 5.44 -3.08
C ALA A 184 -5.41 6.75 -2.34
N GLY A 185 -4.46 6.70 -1.40
CA GLY A 185 -4.04 7.85 -0.61
C GLY A 185 -3.00 8.75 -1.28
N THR A 186 -2.48 8.34 -2.44
CA THR A 186 -1.53 9.14 -3.23
C THR A 186 -2.12 10.52 -3.53
N THR A 187 -1.35 11.59 -3.27
CA THR A 187 -1.72 12.94 -3.68
C THR A 187 -1.44 13.17 -5.16
N TRP A 188 -2.21 14.04 -5.81
CA TRP A 188 -1.92 14.43 -7.19
C TRP A 188 -0.52 15.02 -7.35
N THR A 189 0.00 15.72 -6.35
CA THR A 189 1.40 16.16 -6.30
C THR A 189 2.36 15.00 -6.59
N ASN A 190 2.21 13.87 -5.90
CA ASN A 190 3.07 12.70 -6.10
C ASN A 190 2.91 12.09 -7.50
N VAL A 191 1.67 12.06 -8.02
CA VAL A 191 1.39 11.59 -9.39
C VAL A 191 2.12 12.48 -10.41
N ILE A 192 1.96 13.79 -10.31
CA ILE A 192 2.62 14.77 -11.22
C ILE A 192 4.13 14.63 -11.16
N TYR A 193 4.72 14.56 -9.95
CA TYR A 193 6.16 14.36 -9.79
C TYR A 193 6.65 13.11 -10.52
N LYS A 194 5.93 11.99 -10.39
CA LYS A 194 6.29 10.75 -11.08
C LYS A 194 6.16 10.88 -12.60
N LEU A 195 5.06 11.46 -13.08
CA LEU A 195 4.78 11.57 -14.51
C LEU A 195 5.70 12.56 -15.24
N ASN A 196 6.20 13.59 -14.54
CA ASN A 196 7.15 14.55 -15.09
C ASN A 196 8.44 13.89 -15.60
N PHE A 197 8.92 12.81 -14.96
CA PHE A 197 10.10 12.05 -15.44
C PHE A 197 9.88 11.41 -16.82
N TYR A 198 8.63 11.27 -17.25
CA TYR A 198 8.25 10.62 -18.50
C TYR A 198 7.60 11.60 -19.50
N GLY A 199 7.59 12.91 -19.21
CA GLY A 199 6.93 13.90 -20.04
C GLY A 199 5.41 13.66 -20.15
N ARG A 200 4.78 13.18 -19.08
CA ARG A 200 3.35 12.88 -19.01
C ARG A 200 2.63 13.76 -17.98
N SER A 201 1.32 13.86 -18.13
CA SER A 201 0.40 14.56 -17.24
C SER A 201 -0.84 13.70 -16.97
N PRO A 202 -1.51 13.85 -15.81
CA PRO A 202 -2.88 13.39 -15.65
C PRO A 202 -3.78 13.98 -16.73
N VAL A 203 -4.83 13.24 -17.13
CA VAL A 203 -5.82 13.74 -18.12
C VAL A 203 -6.70 14.83 -17.51
N VAL A 204 -7.23 14.57 -16.31
CA VAL A 204 -8.16 15.45 -15.59
C VAL A 204 -7.69 15.60 -14.16
N MET A 205 -7.64 16.84 -13.67
CA MET A 205 -7.37 17.15 -12.27
C MET A 205 -8.05 18.46 -11.87
N GLN A 206 -8.58 18.51 -10.65
CA GLN A 206 -9.06 19.74 -10.03
C GLN A 206 -7.93 20.75 -9.74
N SER A 207 -8.29 21.98 -9.35
CA SER A 207 -7.36 23.12 -9.20
C SER A 207 -6.19 22.90 -8.24
N TYR A 208 -6.38 22.14 -7.17
CA TYR A 208 -5.31 21.85 -6.20
C TYR A 208 -4.82 20.42 -6.35
N CYS A 209 -3.51 20.21 -6.19
CA CYS A 209 -2.88 18.90 -6.28
C CYS A 209 -2.67 18.21 -4.91
N THR A 210 -3.13 18.84 -3.82
CA THR A 210 -2.97 18.32 -2.45
C THR A 210 -3.99 17.26 -2.07
N PHE A 211 -5.02 17.04 -2.90
CA PHE A 211 -6.03 15.99 -2.68
C PHE A 211 -5.48 14.59 -3.01
N SER A 212 -5.99 13.57 -2.31
CA SER A 212 -5.76 12.16 -2.66
C SER A 212 -6.54 11.77 -3.91
N VAL A 213 -5.98 10.92 -4.76
CA VAL A 213 -6.62 10.42 -5.99
C VAL A 213 -7.96 9.74 -5.71
N ALA A 214 -8.04 8.84 -4.71
CA ALA A 214 -9.30 8.17 -4.41
C ALA A 214 -10.36 9.12 -3.84
N GLY A 215 -9.94 10.15 -3.10
CA GLY A 215 -10.84 11.21 -2.61
C GLY A 215 -11.44 12.02 -3.76
N THR A 216 -10.60 12.41 -4.73
CA THR A 216 -11.04 13.06 -5.98
C THR A 216 -12.04 12.18 -6.75
N LEU A 217 -11.74 10.89 -6.88
CA LEU A 217 -12.60 9.93 -7.57
C LEU A 217 -13.94 9.73 -6.88
N SER A 218 -13.94 9.68 -5.54
CA SER A 218 -15.14 9.48 -4.72
C SER A 218 -16.16 10.61 -4.83
N VAL A 219 -15.75 11.79 -5.32
CA VAL A 219 -16.64 12.93 -5.61
C VAL A 219 -16.77 13.20 -7.12
N ASN A 220 -16.19 12.34 -7.96
CA ASN A 220 -16.08 12.51 -9.40
C ASN A 220 -15.66 13.93 -9.81
N ALA A 221 -14.56 14.44 -9.24
CA ALA A 221 -14.20 15.84 -9.41
C ALA A 221 -14.00 16.22 -10.89
N HIS A 222 -14.31 17.48 -11.18
CA HIS A 222 -14.13 18.08 -12.50
C HIS A 222 -12.74 18.69 -12.66
N GLY A 223 -12.26 18.69 -13.90
CA GLY A 223 -11.00 19.33 -14.26
C GLY A 223 -11.09 20.84 -14.24
N ILE A 224 -9.99 21.51 -13.89
CA ILE A 224 -9.85 22.96 -14.13
C ILE A 224 -9.37 23.24 -15.57
N THR A 225 -8.61 22.31 -16.16
CA THR A 225 -8.03 22.43 -17.51
C THR A 225 -8.78 21.60 -18.56
N SER A 226 -9.88 20.94 -18.18
CA SER A 226 -10.73 20.13 -19.05
C SER A 226 -12.18 20.30 -18.61
N ASP A 227 -13.12 20.34 -19.55
CA ASP A 227 -14.57 20.31 -19.24
C ASP A 227 -15.07 18.91 -18.82
N ASP A 228 -14.14 17.97 -18.61
CA ASP A 228 -14.38 16.59 -18.21
C ASP A 228 -14.28 16.36 -16.70
N ALA A 229 -14.83 15.22 -16.26
CA ALA A 229 -14.66 14.69 -14.91
C ALA A 229 -13.60 13.58 -14.88
N ILE A 230 -13.03 13.33 -13.69
CA ILE A 230 -12.00 12.30 -13.51
C ILE A 230 -12.44 10.92 -13.98
N TYR A 231 -13.74 10.60 -13.92
CA TYR A 231 -14.33 9.38 -14.50
C TYR A 231 -13.75 9.03 -15.87
N ASN A 232 -13.59 10.03 -16.76
CA ASN A 232 -13.11 9.84 -18.12
C ASN A 232 -11.65 9.37 -18.19
N SER A 233 -10.86 9.58 -17.14
CA SER A 233 -9.46 9.16 -17.08
C SER A 233 -9.25 7.77 -16.47
N VAL A 234 -10.27 7.20 -15.82
CA VAL A 234 -10.13 5.97 -15.03
C VAL A 234 -10.25 4.75 -15.92
N ILE A 235 -9.30 3.82 -15.82
CA ILE A 235 -9.30 2.55 -16.55
C ILE A 235 -9.89 1.44 -15.69
N SER A 236 -9.34 1.26 -14.49
CA SER A 236 -9.82 0.28 -13.50
C SER A 236 -9.60 0.76 -12.07
N ILE A 237 -10.36 0.18 -11.16
CA ILE A 237 -10.31 0.44 -9.72
C ILE A 237 -10.11 -0.89 -8.99
N GLU A 238 -9.02 -0.99 -8.24
CA GLU A 238 -8.82 -2.05 -7.24
C GLU A 238 -9.43 -1.58 -5.92
N TYR A 239 -10.18 -2.47 -5.27
CA TYR A 239 -10.89 -2.15 -4.03
C TYR A 239 -11.00 -3.36 -3.11
N ILE A 240 -11.30 -3.07 -1.83
CA ILE A 240 -11.67 -4.06 -0.83
C ILE A 240 -13.16 -3.91 -0.54
N ASP A 241 -13.91 -5.00 -0.72
CA ASP A 241 -15.33 -5.05 -0.42
C ASP A 241 -15.61 -5.17 1.09
N ILE A 242 -16.89 -5.11 1.45
CA ILE A 242 -17.33 -5.25 2.85
C ILE A 242 -16.88 -6.58 3.49
N ASN A 243 -16.64 -7.63 2.70
CA ASN A 243 -16.18 -8.93 3.19
C ASN A 243 -14.67 -9.00 3.40
N GLY A 244 -13.93 -7.94 3.03
CA GLY A 244 -12.48 -7.92 3.08
C GLY A 244 -11.83 -8.58 1.86
N LYS A 245 -12.57 -8.82 0.79
CA LYS A 245 -12.02 -9.43 -0.43
C LYS A 245 -11.52 -8.34 -1.37
N GLU A 246 -10.31 -8.55 -1.89
CA GLU A 246 -9.73 -7.72 -2.94
C GLU A 246 -10.35 -8.08 -4.29
N GLN A 247 -10.81 -7.05 -4.98
CA GLN A 247 -11.47 -7.16 -6.27
C GLN A 247 -11.10 -5.97 -7.15
N GLU A 248 -11.48 -6.08 -8.42
CA GLU A 248 -11.27 -5.02 -9.42
C GLU A 248 -12.56 -4.80 -10.20
N CYS A 249 -12.79 -3.55 -10.59
CA CYS A 249 -13.85 -3.17 -11.53
C CYS A 249 -13.34 -2.20 -12.60
N SER A 250 -14.00 -2.23 -13.76
CA SER A 250 -13.76 -1.38 -14.93
C SER A 250 -15.07 -1.19 -15.68
N ARG A 251 -15.03 -0.57 -16.87
CA ARG A 251 -16.22 -0.47 -17.74
C ARG A 251 -16.67 -1.83 -18.27
N GLU A 252 -15.77 -2.81 -18.33
CA GLU A 252 -16.02 -4.16 -18.86
C GLU A 252 -16.19 -5.21 -17.75
N LYS A 253 -15.78 -4.91 -16.51
CA LYS A 253 -15.77 -5.83 -15.38
C LYS A 253 -16.45 -5.21 -14.17
N ASN A 254 -17.52 -5.82 -13.67
CA ASN A 254 -18.31 -5.27 -12.56
C ASN A 254 -18.78 -3.81 -12.83
N GLN A 255 -19.28 -3.58 -14.05
CA GLN A 255 -19.58 -2.24 -14.58
C GLN A 255 -20.52 -1.42 -13.67
N GLU A 256 -21.57 -2.04 -13.13
CA GLU A 256 -22.50 -1.36 -12.22
C GLU A 256 -21.77 -0.80 -11.00
N LEU A 257 -20.94 -1.62 -10.35
CA LEU A 257 -20.17 -1.19 -9.18
C LEU A 257 -19.11 -0.14 -9.56
N PHE A 258 -18.48 -0.27 -10.72
CA PHE A 258 -17.55 0.74 -11.24
C PHE A 258 -18.24 2.12 -11.34
N SER A 259 -19.45 2.17 -11.88
CA SER A 259 -20.24 3.41 -11.96
C SER A 259 -20.70 3.93 -10.60
N LEU A 260 -20.95 3.06 -9.61
CA LEU A 260 -21.37 3.46 -8.26
C LEU A 260 -20.22 3.97 -7.39
N ILE A 261 -19.01 3.44 -7.55
CA ILE A 261 -17.83 3.86 -6.77
C ILE A 261 -17.45 5.31 -7.09
N ILE A 262 -17.50 5.67 -8.38
CA ILE A 262 -17.10 6.99 -8.86
C ILE A 262 -18.20 8.00 -8.54
N GLY A 263 -17.90 8.98 -7.69
CA GLY A 263 -18.94 9.85 -7.10
C GLY A 263 -19.73 9.19 -5.96
N GLY A 264 -19.36 7.98 -5.53
CA GLY A 264 -20.06 7.22 -4.48
C GLY A 264 -19.71 7.61 -3.04
N TYR A 265 -18.90 8.66 -2.83
CA TYR A 265 -18.49 9.15 -1.50
C TYR A 265 -17.84 8.09 -0.59
N GLY A 266 -17.26 7.03 -1.16
CA GLY A 266 -16.67 5.93 -0.39
C GLY A 266 -17.67 5.04 0.36
N LEU A 267 -18.95 5.04 -0.05
CA LEU A 267 -20.01 4.29 0.64
C LEU A 267 -20.08 2.80 0.28
N PHE A 268 -19.56 2.41 -0.88
CA PHE A 268 -19.69 1.05 -1.40
C PHE A 268 -18.49 0.16 -1.05
N VAL A 269 -17.27 0.70 -1.14
CA VAL A 269 -16.02 -0.04 -1.01
C VAL A 269 -14.90 0.85 -0.48
N ILE A 270 -13.79 0.24 -0.05
CA ILE A 270 -12.53 0.96 0.20
C ILE A 270 -11.66 0.82 -1.05
N ILE A 271 -11.47 1.92 -1.79
CA ILE A 271 -10.55 1.96 -2.95
C ILE A 271 -9.12 1.78 -2.46
N THR A 272 -8.35 0.90 -3.09
CA THR A 272 -6.94 0.63 -2.76
C THR A 272 -6.00 1.14 -3.83
N ARG A 273 -6.33 0.93 -5.11
CA ARG A 273 -5.60 1.47 -6.26
C ARG A 273 -6.53 1.93 -7.37
N VAL A 274 -6.04 2.87 -8.16
CA VAL A 274 -6.71 3.37 -9.36
C VAL A 274 -5.71 3.34 -10.51
N ARG A 275 -6.14 2.80 -11.65
CA ARG A 275 -5.40 2.85 -12.90
C ARG A 275 -5.96 3.99 -13.74
N LEU A 276 -5.09 4.91 -14.14
CA LEU A 276 -5.47 6.12 -14.87
C LEU A 276 -4.73 6.19 -16.20
N MET A 277 -5.42 6.67 -17.23
CA MET A 277 -4.78 7.13 -18.45
C MET A 277 -3.92 8.36 -18.16
N THR A 278 -2.92 8.59 -18.99
CA THR A 278 -2.12 9.82 -18.97
C THR A 278 -2.11 10.43 -20.36
N VAL A 279 -1.72 11.70 -20.47
CA VAL A 279 -1.51 12.41 -21.74
C VAL A 279 -0.09 13.00 -21.79
N PRO A 280 0.44 13.35 -22.98
CA PRO A 280 1.69 14.10 -23.07
C PRO A 280 1.62 15.40 -22.25
N ASN A 281 2.68 15.69 -21.51
CA ASN A 281 2.81 16.96 -20.79
C ASN A 281 3.20 18.04 -21.80
N ILE A 282 2.24 18.89 -22.17
CA ILE A 282 2.44 19.96 -23.15
C ILE A 282 2.47 21.32 -22.46
N LYS A 283 3.31 22.21 -22.96
CA LYS A 283 3.31 23.62 -22.54
C LYS A 283 2.08 24.30 -23.11
N THR A 284 1.20 24.79 -22.24
CA THR A 284 0.05 25.62 -22.65
C THR A 284 0.50 27.06 -22.92
N THR A 285 0.02 27.65 -24.01
CA THR A 285 0.22 29.07 -24.34
C THR A 285 -1.12 29.78 -24.38
N LEU A 286 -1.20 30.95 -23.76
CA LEU A 286 -2.39 31.79 -23.81
C LEU A 286 -2.36 32.62 -25.10
N GLU A 287 -3.37 32.48 -25.94
CA GLU A 287 -3.58 33.32 -27.11
C GLU A 287 -4.49 34.50 -26.74
N TYR A 288 -4.04 35.73 -26.99
CA TYR A 288 -4.82 36.94 -26.74
C TYR A 288 -5.46 37.42 -28.04
N ILE A 289 -6.78 37.24 -28.16
CA ILE A 289 -7.55 37.80 -29.26
C ILE A 289 -8.15 39.13 -28.80
N ARG A 290 -7.67 40.25 -29.35
CA ARG A 290 -8.30 41.56 -29.15
C ARG A 290 -9.42 41.71 -30.18
N LEU A 291 -10.66 41.72 -29.72
CA LEU A 291 -11.82 42.02 -30.56
C LEU A 291 -11.79 43.50 -30.96
N GLN A 292 -12.06 43.80 -32.24
CA GLN A 292 -12.21 45.16 -32.78
C GLN A 292 -13.64 45.65 -32.65
#